data_AF-A0A1G6JZI7-F1
#
_entry.id   AF-A0A1G6JZI7-F1
#
_cell.length_a   1.000
_cell.length_b   1.000
_cell.length_c   1.000
_cell.angle_alpha   90.00
_cell.angle_beta   90.00
_cell.angle_gamma   90.00
#
_symmetry.space_group_name_H-M   'P 1'
#
loop_
_entity.id
_entity.type
_entity.pdbx_description
1 polymer ?
#
loop_
_entity_poly.entity_id
_entity_poly.type
_entity_poly.pdbx_seq_one_letter_code
_entity_poly.pdbx_strand_id
1 'polypeptide(L)'
;MFGVGLPEFAVIAFVAVLVFGPDRLPELAKQAGAMLRHARRFANQARDELRDELGPEYSDLELRDLDPRAIVRKHIVEAMEDAEAEESAPKRRGLRPLGDGEVPPYDVDAT
;
A
#
# COMPACT_ATOMS: atom_id res chain seq x y z
N MET A 1 -10.65 -10.10 -8.14
CA MET A 1 -9.62 -11.00 -8.70
C MET A 1 -8.28 -10.33 -8.47
N PHE A 2 -7.34 -11.04 -7.83
CA PHE A 2 -6.10 -10.55 -7.19
C PHE A 2 -6.32 -9.58 -6.01
N GLY A 3 -6.76 -10.11 -4.87
CA GLY A 3 -6.57 -9.46 -3.58
C GLY A 3 -5.13 -9.72 -3.13
N VAL A 4 -4.25 -8.73 -3.28
CA VAL A 4 -2.89 -8.81 -2.73
C VAL A 4 -2.95 -8.11 -1.37
N GLY A 5 -3.15 -8.90 -0.32
CA GLY A 5 -3.09 -8.41 1.04
C GLY A 5 -1.66 -8.35 1.56
N LEU A 6 -1.53 -7.91 2.82
CA LEU A 6 -0.28 -7.95 3.57
C LEU A 6 0.43 -9.33 3.53
N PRO A 7 -0.29 -10.47 3.66
CA PRO A 7 0.33 -11.80 3.59
C PRO A 7 0.97 -12.10 2.22
N GLU A 8 0.27 -11.80 1.13
CA GLU A 8 0.76 -12.02 -0.22
C GLU A 8 1.99 -11.15 -0.52
N PHE A 9 1.99 -9.89 -0.06
CA PHE A 9 3.16 -9.02 -0.14
C PHE A 9 4.36 -9.58 0.63
N ALA A 10 4.15 -10.18 1.81
CA ALA A 10 5.22 -10.80 2.57
C ALA A 10 5.84 -11.99 1.83
N VAL A 11 5.03 -12.81 1.16
CA VAL A 11 5.52 -13.93 0.32
C VAL A 11 6.34 -13.39 -0.86
N ILE A 12 5.87 -12.36 -1.54
CA ILE A 12 6.60 -11.72 -2.66
C ILE A 12 7.94 -11.16 -2.16
N ALA A 13 7.95 -10.46 -1.03
CA ALA A 13 9.17 -9.92 -0.44
C ALA A 13 10.16 -11.04 -0.07
N PHE A 14 9.67 -12.14 0.50
CA PHE A 14 10.49 -13.30 0.84
C PHE A 14 11.13 -13.92 -0.42
N VAL A 15 10.35 -14.12 -1.48
CA VAL A 15 10.87 -14.62 -2.76
C VAL A 15 11.91 -13.66 -3.35
N ALA A 16 11.65 -12.36 -3.31
CA ALA A 16 12.61 -11.36 -3.77
C ALA A 16 13.93 -11.42 -2.98
N VAL A 17 13.87 -11.58 -1.65
CA VAL A 17 15.05 -11.78 -0.80
C VAL A 17 15.82 -13.04 -1.19
N LEU A 18 15.13 -14.13 -1.50
CA LEU A 18 15.80 -15.37 -1.93
C LEU A 18 16.50 -15.23 -3.30
N VAL A 19 15.86 -14.54 -4.25
CA VAL A 19 16.39 -14.38 -5.61
C VAL A 19 17.58 -13.40 -5.64
N PHE A 20 17.43 -12.25 -4.99
CA PHE A 20 18.44 -11.19 -5.04
C PHE A 20 19.45 -11.27 -3.88
N GLY A 21 19.05 -11.87 -2.76
CA GLY A 21 19.82 -11.93 -1.51
C GLY A 21 19.43 -10.80 -0.53
N PRO A 22 19.41 -11.08 0.79
CA PRO A 22 19.06 -10.10 1.81
C PRO A 22 20.04 -8.93 1.89
N ASP A 23 21.30 -9.13 1.51
CA ASP A 23 22.34 -8.10 1.55
C ASP A 23 22.27 -7.14 0.35
N ARG A 24 21.76 -7.61 -0.81
CA ARG A 24 21.69 -6.83 -2.05
C ARG A 24 20.50 -5.89 -2.10
N LEU A 25 19.35 -6.31 -1.59
CA LEU A 25 18.13 -5.50 -1.53
C LEU A 25 18.31 -4.12 -0.87
N PRO A 26 18.92 -3.99 0.33
CA PRO A 26 19.12 -2.68 0.95
C PRO A 26 20.08 -1.80 0.15
N GLU A 27 21.05 -2.38 -0.55
CA GLU A 27 21.97 -1.63 -1.40
C GLU A 27 21.26 -1.09 -2.65
N LEU A 28 20.43 -1.91 -3.31
CA LEU A 28 19.58 -1.47 -4.43
C LEU A 28 18.58 -0.39 -4.00
N ALA A 29 17.96 -0.55 -2.83
CA ALA A 29 17.04 0.45 -2.28
C ALA A 29 17.74 1.80 -2.01
N LYS A 30 18.97 1.78 -1.48
CA LYS A 30 19.78 3.00 -1.29
C LYS A 30 20.10 3.68 -2.62
N GLN A 31 20.47 2.91 -3.64
CA GLN A 31 20.76 3.45 -4.98
C GLN A 31 19.52 4.07 -5.61
N ALA A 32 18.38 3.36 -5.60
CA ALA A 32 17.11 3.87 -6.10
C ALA A 32 16.67 5.14 -5.33
N GLY A 33 16.82 5.15 -4.01
CA GLY A 33 16.52 6.31 -3.18
C GLY A 33 17.40 7.52 -3.49
N ALA A 34 18.70 7.29 -3.75
CA ALA A 34 19.61 8.34 -4.18
C ALA A 34 19.19 8.91 -5.54
N MET A 35 18.90 8.05 -6.53
CA MET A 35 18.43 8.46 -7.86
C MET A 35 17.13 9.27 -7.75
N LEU A 36 16.16 8.82 -6.95
CA LEU A 36 14.91 9.54 -6.74
C LEU A 36 15.14 10.92 -6.11
N ARG A 37 16.08 11.02 -5.15
CA ARG A 37 16.45 12.30 -4.54
C ARG A 37 17.08 13.26 -5.54
N HIS A 38 17.92 12.75 -6.45
CA HIS A 38 18.51 13.54 -7.53
C HIS A 38 17.44 13.99 -8.53
N ALA A 39 16.55 13.10 -8.96
CA ALA A 39 15.42 13.42 -9.83
C ALA A 39 14.52 14.48 -9.21
N ARG A 40 14.18 14.36 -7.92
CA ARG A 40 13.38 15.36 -7.20
C ARG A 40 14.06 16.72 -7.15
N ARG A 41 15.39 16.75 -6.92
CA ARG A 41 16.15 18.01 -6.92
C ARG A 41 16.10 18.67 -8.29
N PHE A 42 16.33 17.90 -9.36
CA PHE A 42 16.28 18.39 -10.73
C PHE A 42 14.89 18.93 -11.09
N ALA A 43 13.83 18.17 -10.76
CA ALA A 43 12.45 18.60 -10.98
C ALA A 43 12.12 19.91 -10.25
N ASN A 44 12.54 20.05 -8.99
CA ASN A 44 12.37 21.30 -8.24
C ASN A 44 13.13 22.46 -8.89
N GLN A 45 14.36 22.22 -9.33
CA GLN A 45 15.21 23.26 -9.92
C GLN A 45 14.66 23.74 -11.27
N ALA A 46 14.23 22.82 -12.14
CA ALA A 46 13.56 23.14 -13.39
C ALA A 46 12.25 23.90 -13.16
N ARG A 47 11.52 23.55 -12.09
CA ARG A 47 10.28 24.22 -11.69
C ARG A 47 10.52 25.62 -11.14
N ASP A 48 11.62 25.83 -10.42
CA ASP A 48 12.03 27.14 -9.93
C ASP A 48 12.43 28.05 -11.10
N GLU A 49 13.18 27.52 -12.08
CA GLU A 49 13.56 28.21 -13.32
C GLU A 49 12.33 28.60 -14.16
N LEU A 50 11.37 27.67 -14.33
CA LEU A 50 10.12 27.94 -15.05
C LEU A 50 9.27 29.03 -14.37
N ARG A 51 9.28 29.08 -13.03
CA ARG A 51 8.57 30.11 -12.26
C ARG A 51 9.23 31.48 -12.39
N ASP A 52 10.55 31.52 -12.45
CA ASP A 52 11.32 32.76 -12.63
C ASP A 52 11.15 33.31 -14.06
N GLU A 53 11.02 32.45 -15.07
CA GLU A 53 10.85 32.86 -16.48
C GLU A 53 9.40 33.19 -16.88
N LEU A 54 8.41 32.41 -16.43
CA LEU A 54 7.01 32.58 -16.84
C LEU A 54 6.21 33.49 -15.90
N GLY A 55 6.78 33.88 -14.77
CA GLY A 55 6.14 34.74 -13.78
C GLY A 55 5.11 34.02 -12.89
N PRO A 56 4.66 34.67 -11.81
CA PRO A 56 3.83 34.05 -10.77
C PRO A 56 2.45 33.56 -11.26
N GLU A 57 2.01 33.94 -12.45
CA GLU A 57 0.66 33.67 -12.98
C GLU A 57 0.45 32.20 -13.40
N TYR A 58 1.53 31.43 -13.59
CA TYR A 58 1.48 29.98 -13.89
C TYR A 58 1.86 29.09 -12.71
N SER A 59 2.10 29.69 -11.53
CA SER A 59 2.63 29.00 -10.35
C SER A 59 1.63 28.09 -9.63
N ASP A 60 0.33 28.19 -9.93
CA ASP A 60 -0.74 27.49 -9.22
C ASP A 60 -1.19 26.17 -9.87
N LEU A 61 -0.79 25.89 -11.12
CA LEU A 61 -1.40 24.81 -11.91
C LEU A 61 -0.92 23.38 -11.58
N GLU A 62 0.13 23.18 -10.76
CA GLU A 62 0.74 21.84 -10.57
C GLU A 62 1.06 21.46 -9.10
N LEU A 63 0.71 22.29 -8.12
CA LEU A 63 1.42 22.31 -6.82
C LEU A 63 0.86 21.41 -5.71
N ARG A 64 -0.46 21.26 -5.59
CA ARG A 64 -1.11 20.75 -4.37
C ARG A 64 -1.42 19.25 -4.40
N ASP A 65 -1.47 18.64 -5.58
CA ASP A 65 -1.79 17.21 -5.73
C ASP A 65 -0.55 16.29 -5.72
N LEU A 66 0.66 16.85 -5.71
CA LEU A 66 1.91 16.10 -5.78
C LEU A 66 2.71 16.12 -4.47
N ASP A 67 2.06 16.27 -3.31
CA ASP A 67 2.77 16.09 -2.03
C ASP A 67 2.92 14.58 -1.71
N PRO A 68 4.13 14.00 -1.85
CA PRO A 68 4.33 12.58 -1.62
C PRO A 68 4.03 12.17 -0.18
N ARG A 69 4.09 13.10 0.80
CA ARG A 69 3.78 12.79 2.19
C ARG A 69 2.28 12.55 2.40
N ALA A 70 1.44 13.29 1.68
CA ALA A 70 -0.01 13.12 1.76
C ALA A 70 -0.44 11.77 1.18
N ILE A 71 0.16 11.36 0.05
CA ILE A 71 -0.10 10.08 -0.61
C ILE A 71 0.32 8.90 0.28
N VAL A 72 1.56 8.93 0.81
CA VAL A 72 2.06 7.88 1.70
C VAL A 72 1.21 7.78 2.97
N ARG A 73 0.85 8.92 3.56
CA ARG A 73 -0.01 8.95 4.76
C ARG A 73 -1.38 8.32 4.48
N LYS A 74 -1.99 8.63 3.34
CA LYS A 74 -3.29 8.06 2.95
C LYS A 74 -3.21 6.54 2.85
N HIS A 75 -2.20 6.00 2.17
CA HIS A 75 -2.05 4.55 2.01
C HIS A 75 -1.68 3.82 3.30
N ILE A 76 -0.94 4.44 4.22
CA ILE A 76 -0.65 3.84 5.53
C ILE A 76 -1.93 3.78 6.38
N VAL A 77 -2.73 4.85 6.39
CA VAL A 77 -4.00 4.89 7.12
C VAL A 77 -4.97 3.85 6.56
N GLU A 78 -5.12 3.79 5.24
CA GLU A 78 -5.94 2.79 4.54
C GLU A 78 -5.53 1.36 4.91
N ALA A 79 -4.22 1.05 4.92
CA ALA A 79 -3.72 -0.27 5.32
C ALA A 79 -3.96 -0.60 6.81
N MET A 80 -3.97 0.40 7.70
CA MET A 80 -4.32 0.20 9.11
C MET A 80 -5.81 -0.03 9.29
N GLU A 81 -6.66 0.72 8.58
CA GLU A 81 -8.11 0.55 8.59
C GLU A 81 -8.52 -0.82 8.06
N ASP A 82 -7.88 -1.31 6.99
CA ASP A 82 -8.10 -2.65 6.46
C ASP A 82 -7.71 -3.75 7.45
N ALA A 83 -6.56 -3.59 8.14
CA ALA A 83 -6.12 -4.53 9.18
C ALA A 83 -7.08 -4.54 10.39
N GLU A 84 -7.56 -3.38 10.82
CA GLU A 84 -8.56 -3.26 11.89
C GLU A 84 -9.92 -3.85 11.45
N ALA A 85 -10.31 -3.70 10.19
CA ALA A 85 -11.53 -4.30 9.63
C ALA A 85 -11.45 -5.83 9.55
N GLU A 86 -10.29 -6.39 9.21
CA GLU A 86 -10.03 -7.84 9.25
C GLU A 86 -10.07 -8.40 10.68
N GLU A 87 -9.58 -7.64 11.66
CA GLU A 87 -9.56 -8.04 13.08
C GLU A 87 -10.94 -7.88 13.76
N SER A 88 -11.72 -6.89 13.34
CA SER A 88 -13.08 -6.60 13.86
C SER A 88 -14.20 -7.33 13.10
N ALA A 89 -13.87 -8.06 12.02
CA ALA A 89 -14.80 -8.96 11.37
C ALA A 89 -15.40 -9.91 12.42
N PRO A 90 -16.74 -9.97 12.57
CA PRO A 90 -17.34 -10.76 13.63
C PRO A 90 -16.99 -12.24 13.40
N LYS A 91 -16.07 -12.79 14.20
CA LYS A 91 -15.99 -14.23 14.43
C LYS A 91 -17.37 -14.62 14.90
N ARG A 92 -18.20 -15.17 14.01
CA ARG A 92 -19.62 -15.50 14.25
C ARG A 92 -19.70 -16.27 15.56
N ARG A 93 -20.03 -15.56 16.63
CA ARG A 93 -19.93 -16.06 17.99
C ARG A 93 -21.11 -16.99 18.20
N GLY A 94 -20.85 -18.29 18.15
CA GLY A 94 -21.86 -19.33 18.36
C GLY A 94 -21.83 -20.48 17.37
N LEU A 95 -21.14 -20.34 16.23
CA LEU A 95 -20.95 -21.46 15.30
C LEU A 95 -19.63 -22.14 15.65
N ARG A 96 -19.69 -23.13 16.54
CA ARG A 96 -18.61 -24.10 16.65
C ARG A 96 -18.49 -24.80 15.28
N PRO A 97 -17.28 -25.04 14.75
CA PRO A 97 -17.13 -25.89 13.58
C PRO A 97 -17.81 -27.24 13.85
N LEU A 98 -18.61 -27.70 12.89
CA LEU A 98 -19.33 -28.98 12.96
C LEU A 98 -18.33 -30.10 13.28
N GLY A 99 -18.68 -30.97 14.22
CA GLY A 99 -17.91 -32.20 14.45
C GLY A 99 -18.02 -33.15 13.25
N ASP A 100 -17.07 -34.08 13.12
CA ASP A 100 -17.13 -35.10 12.08
C ASP A 100 -18.46 -35.88 12.16
N GLY A 101 -19.27 -35.79 11.11
CA GLY A 101 -20.59 -36.43 11.01
C GLY A 101 -21.76 -35.61 11.58
N GLU A 102 -21.53 -34.38 12.06
CA GLU A 102 -22.61 -33.48 12.48
C GLU A 102 -23.26 -32.81 11.26
N VAL A 103 -24.57 -33.02 11.10
CA VAL A 103 -25.33 -32.45 9.98
C VAL A 103 -25.85 -31.08 10.40
N PRO A 104 -25.66 -30.02 9.61
CA PRO A 104 -26.19 -28.71 9.96
C PRO A 104 -27.72 -28.77 10.12
N PRO A 105 -28.28 -28.01 11.08
CA PRO A 105 -29.72 -27.98 11.29
C PRO A 105 -30.41 -27.52 10.01
N TYR A 106 -31.34 -28.32 9.50
CA TYR A 106 -32.15 -27.98 8.34
C TYR A 106 -33.41 -27.26 8.79
N ASP A 107 -33.71 -26.13 8.14
CA ASP A 107 -34.93 -25.37 8.38
C ASP A 107 -36.05 -25.95 7.50
N VAL A 108 -37.08 -26.49 8.14
CA VAL A 108 -38.23 -27.11 7.46
C VAL A 108 -39.25 -26.07 6.98
N ASP A 109 -39.10 -24.81 7.38
CA ASP A 109 -40.00 -23.71 7.02
C ASP A 109 -39.53 -22.97 5.75
N ALA A 110 -38.39 -23.36 5.17
CA ALA A 110 -37.93 -22.84 3.89
C ALA A 110 -38.70 -23.49 2.73
N THR A 111 -39.77 -22.83 2.26
CA THR A 111 -40.51 -23.16 1.02
C THR A 111 -40.30 -22.08 -0.03
#